data_AF-A0AAW4M6F9-F1
#
_entry.id   AF-A0AAW4M6F9-F1
#
_cell.length_a   1.000
_cell.length_b   1.000
_cell.length_c   1.000
_cell.angle_alpha   90.00
_cell.angle_beta   90.00
_cell.angle_gamma   90.00
#
_symmetry.space_group_name_H-M   'P 1'
#
loop_
_entity.id
_entity.type
_entity.pdbx_description
1 polymer ?
#
loop_
_entity_poly.entity_id
_entity_poly.type
_entity_poly.pdbx_seq_one_letter_code
_entity_poly.pdbx_strand_id
1 'polypeptide(L)'
;MAITSKTRKELWAKSGNRCAICKKELVHQISQEDGSFIIGDECHIISSSIDGPRYKPGIEDYDSYDNLLLLCKNHHREIDENCTSYTEELLHYIKTSHENWVKETLDSSMSGKSTTRKPRFIKRITSGKELLNIFHHIAFIYRDYDEPADEEECTYIADVFQYFTDIIDIYSDLEVSDLIKEGQNLTRIINELKEKGYYVYAESHKEKLTGKNPIICNACTIILKKQDCEGLYCVYN
;
A
#
# COMPACT_ATOMS: atom_id res chain seq x y z
N MET A 1 -21.98 32.73 -9.04
CA MET A 1 -21.75 32.54 -7.59
C MET A 1 -20.29 32.12 -7.48
N ALA A 2 -19.88 31.34 -6.49
CA ALA A 2 -18.58 30.68 -6.52
C ALA A 2 -18.79 29.17 -6.69
N ILE A 3 -17.92 28.51 -7.44
CA ILE A 3 -17.93 27.05 -7.62
C ILE A 3 -17.86 26.36 -6.25
N THR A 4 -18.85 25.52 -5.97
CA THR A 4 -18.99 24.84 -4.68
C THR A 4 -17.85 23.84 -4.43
N SER A 5 -17.59 23.52 -3.16
CA SER A 5 -16.57 22.52 -2.80
C SER A 5 -16.90 21.12 -3.34
N LYS A 6 -18.19 20.76 -3.46
CA LYS A 6 -18.64 19.50 -4.06
C LYS A 6 -18.30 19.47 -5.55
N THR A 7 -18.68 20.50 -6.30
CA THR A 7 -18.40 20.63 -7.74
C THR A 7 -16.89 20.60 -8.01
N ARG A 8 -16.10 21.32 -7.20
CA ARG A 8 -14.64 21.32 -7.27
C ARG A 8 -14.06 19.92 -7.09
N LYS A 9 -14.51 19.18 -6.07
CA LYS A 9 -14.05 17.80 -5.84
C LYS A 9 -14.37 16.90 -7.02
N GLU A 10 -15.59 17.00 -7.56
CA GLU A 10 -15.99 16.21 -8.73
C GLU A 10 -15.13 16.52 -9.95
N LEU A 11 -14.92 17.80 -10.27
CA LEU A 11 -14.11 18.25 -11.40
C LEU A 11 -12.66 17.76 -11.30
N TRP A 12 -12.01 18.02 -10.16
CA TRP A 12 -10.60 17.65 -9.96
C TRP A 12 -10.39 16.14 -9.90
N ALA A 13 -11.31 15.39 -9.26
CA ALA A 13 -11.23 13.94 -9.17
C ALA A 13 -11.40 13.28 -10.53
N LYS A 14 -12.41 13.68 -11.32
CA LYS A 14 -12.65 13.11 -12.64
C LYS A 14 -11.63 13.53 -13.70
N SER A 15 -10.96 14.67 -13.50
CA SER A 15 -9.83 15.10 -14.33
C SER A 15 -8.48 14.49 -13.91
N GLY A 16 -8.43 13.72 -12.81
CA GLY A 16 -7.23 13.00 -12.39
C GLY A 16 -5.98 13.87 -12.14
N ASN A 17 -6.16 15.13 -11.73
CA ASN A 17 -5.06 16.11 -11.63
C ASN A 17 -4.31 16.34 -12.97
N ARG A 18 -5.01 16.28 -14.10
CA ARG A 18 -4.43 16.45 -15.44
C ARG A 18 -5.21 17.50 -16.22
N CYS A 19 -4.49 18.29 -17.01
CA CYS A 19 -5.11 19.21 -17.97
C CYS A 19 -5.96 18.43 -18.97
N ALA A 20 -7.19 18.88 -19.24
CA ALA A 20 -8.08 18.19 -20.17
C ALA A 20 -7.47 18.03 -21.58
N ILE A 21 -6.69 19.02 -22.02
CA ILE A 21 -6.04 19.08 -23.34
C ILE A 21 -4.67 18.40 -23.33
N CYS A 22 -3.67 18.97 -22.68
CA CYS A 22 -2.28 18.47 -22.77
C CYS A 22 -1.90 17.36 -21.79
N LYS A 23 -2.83 16.94 -20.92
CA LYS A 23 -2.60 15.94 -19.86
C LYS A 23 -1.44 16.27 -18.91
N LYS A 24 -0.97 17.52 -18.86
CA LYS A 24 0.04 17.92 -17.87
C LYS A 24 -0.55 17.88 -16.47
N GLU A 25 0.25 17.48 -15.49
CA GLU A 25 -0.06 17.61 -14.07
C GLU A 25 -0.38 19.05 -13.68
N LEU A 26 -1.37 19.25 -12.81
CA LEU A 26 -1.88 20.57 -12.45
C LEU A 26 -1.58 20.98 -11.01
N VAL A 27 -1.34 20.03 -10.13
CA VAL A 27 -0.80 20.22 -8.78
C VAL A 27 0.62 19.69 -8.77
N HIS A 28 1.59 20.58 -8.59
CA HIS A 28 3.00 20.26 -8.56
C HIS A 28 3.56 20.38 -7.14
N GLN A 29 4.38 19.42 -6.74
CA GLN A 29 5.11 19.46 -5.49
C GLN A 29 6.45 20.17 -5.68
N ILE A 30 6.79 21.09 -4.77
CA ILE A 30 8.08 21.81 -4.79
C ILE A 30 9.15 20.97 -4.08
N SER A 31 8.84 20.55 -2.85
CA SER A 31 9.61 19.61 -2.05
C SER A 31 8.67 18.95 -1.01
N GLN A 32 9.17 18.05 -0.17
CA GLN A 32 8.36 17.51 0.94
C GLN A 32 8.07 18.56 2.02
N GLU A 33 8.93 19.57 2.16
CA GLU A 33 8.87 20.59 3.21
C GLU A 33 8.20 21.90 2.73
N ASP A 34 8.31 22.21 1.43
CA ASP A 34 7.88 23.49 0.83
C ASP A 34 6.47 23.46 0.21
N GLY A 35 5.73 22.36 0.40
CA GLY A 35 4.34 22.23 -0.03
C GLY A 35 4.14 22.06 -1.54
N SER A 36 2.95 22.44 -2.02
CA SER A 36 2.52 22.27 -3.41
C SER A 36 1.96 23.55 -4.00
N PHE A 37 2.02 23.70 -5.33
CA PHE A 37 1.42 24.80 -6.06
C PHE A 37 0.50 24.29 -7.17
N ILE A 38 -0.55 25.06 -7.43
CA ILE A 38 -1.60 24.73 -8.40
C ILE A 38 -1.43 25.61 -9.64
N ILE A 39 -1.27 24.97 -10.80
CA ILE A 39 -1.24 25.59 -12.12
C ILE A 39 -2.48 25.27 -12.97
N GLY A 40 -3.44 24.56 -12.38
CA GLY A 40 -4.74 24.28 -12.98
C GLY A 40 -5.78 25.33 -12.64
N ASP A 41 -6.64 25.62 -13.61
CA ASP A 41 -7.79 26.52 -13.48
C ASP A 41 -9.10 25.76 -13.73
N GLU A 42 -10.13 26.14 -12.97
CA GLU A 42 -11.51 25.67 -13.11
C GLU A 42 -12.19 26.54 -14.16
N CYS A 43 -12.19 26.09 -15.42
CA CYS A 43 -12.55 26.89 -16.57
C CYS A 43 -14.03 26.70 -16.93
N HIS A 44 -14.76 27.78 -17.13
CA HIS A 44 -16.13 27.73 -17.63
C HIS A 44 -16.14 27.47 -19.14
N ILE A 45 -16.96 26.52 -19.59
CA ILE A 45 -17.22 26.28 -21.01
C ILE A 45 -18.05 27.44 -21.57
N ILE A 46 -19.11 27.84 -20.88
CA ILE A 46 -19.94 29.01 -21.16
C ILE A 46 -19.70 30.05 -20.06
N SER A 47 -19.21 31.24 -20.43
CA SER A 47 -18.99 32.33 -19.47
C SER A 47 -20.31 32.89 -18.94
N SER A 48 -20.31 33.33 -17.68
CA SER A 48 -21.41 34.10 -17.07
C SER A 48 -21.36 35.60 -17.39
N SER A 49 -20.27 36.08 -17.96
CA SER A 49 -20.10 37.49 -18.33
C SER A 49 -20.68 37.74 -19.72
N ILE A 50 -21.45 38.81 -19.91
CA ILE A 50 -22.09 39.15 -21.20
C ILE A 50 -21.07 39.29 -22.34
N ASP A 51 -19.92 39.88 -22.04
CA ASP A 51 -18.81 40.05 -22.99
C ASP A 51 -17.77 38.92 -22.88
N GLY A 52 -18.11 37.85 -22.16
CA GLY A 52 -17.23 36.72 -21.87
C GLY A 52 -17.20 35.66 -22.97
N PRO A 53 -16.19 34.78 -22.95
CA PRO A 53 -16.06 33.67 -23.88
C PRO A 53 -17.35 32.81 -23.95
N ARG A 54 -17.89 32.65 -25.16
CA ARG A 54 -19.05 31.80 -25.45
C ARG A 54 -20.30 32.12 -24.60
N TYR A 55 -20.47 33.34 -24.12
CA TYR A 55 -21.64 33.72 -23.31
C TYR A 55 -22.97 33.34 -23.99
N LYS A 56 -23.85 32.71 -23.21
CA LYS A 56 -25.23 32.43 -23.59
C LYS A 56 -26.17 32.89 -22.48
N PRO A 57 -27.21 33.68 -22.75
CA PRO A 57 -28.18 34.09 -21.74
C PRO A 57 -29.07 32.91 -21.33
N GLY A 58 -29.61 32.95 -20.11
CA GLY A 58 -30.62 31.99 -19.65
C GLY A 58 -30.07 30.66 -19.11
N ILE A 59 -28.76 30.58 -18.83
CA ILE A 59 -28.19 29.46 -18.08
C ILE A 59 -28.57 29.62 -16.60
N GLU A 60 -29.16 28.58 -16.01
CA GLU A 60 -29.58 28.57 -14.60
C GLU A 60 -28.39 28.58 -13.64
N ASP A 61 -27.35 27.79 -13.94
CA ASP A 61 -26.15 27.66 -13.11
C ASP A 61 -24.88 27.54 -13.97
N TYR A 62 -24.19 28.67 -14.13
CA TYR A 62 -22.88 28.71 -14.80
C TYR A 62 -21.82 27.95 -14.00
N ASP A 63 -21.96 27.81 -12.67
CA ASP A 63 -20.98 27.13 -11.82
C ASP A 63 -21.21 25.61 -11.72
N SER A 64 -22.09 25.07 -12.56
CA SER A 64 -22.41 23.64 -12.63
C SER A 64 -21.24 22.79 -13.13
N TYR A 65 -21.15 21.55 -12.65
CA TYR A 65 -20.10 20.60 -13.03
C TYR A 65 -19.99 20.40 -14.55
N ASP A 66 -21.13 20.33 -15.24
CA ASP A 66 -21.20 20.08 -16.67
C ASP A 66 -20.66 21.25 -17.49
N ASN A 67 -20.76 22.47 -16.96
CA ASN A 67 -20.20 23.69 -17.58
C ASN A 67 -18.73 23.94 -17.22
N LEU A 68 -18.05 23.03 -16.51
CA LEU A 68 -16.68 23.22 -16.07
C LEU A 68 -15.71 22.23 -16.70
N LEU A 69 -14.52 22.73 -17.06
CA LEU A 69 -13.39 21.99 -17.61
C LEU A 69 -12.13 22.33 -16.82
N LEU A 70 -11.31 21.32 -16.51
CA LEU A 70 -10.05 21.54 -15.79
C LEU A 70 -8.88 21.67 -16.79
N LEU A 71 -8.22 22.83 -16.82
CA LEU A 71 -7.13 23.11 -17.75
C LEU A 71 -5.92 23.68 -17.02
N CYS A 72 -4.73 23.61 -17.63
CA CYS A 72 -3.63 24.46 -17.19
C CYS A 72 -3.84 25.90 -17.67
N LYS A 73 -3.23 26.87 -16.99
CA LYS A 73 -3.37 28.31 -17.31
C LYS A 73 -3.16 28.66 -18.78
N ASN A 74 -2.24 27.99 -19.47
CA ASN A 74 -1.96 28.22 -20.88
C ASN A 74 -3.16 27.86 -21.77
N HIS A 75 -3.72 26.66 -21.56
CA HIS A 75 -4.87 26.21 -22.35
C HIS A 75 -6.15 26.93 -21.96
N HIS A 76 -6.32 27.31 -20.69
CA HIS A 76 -7.44 28.16 -20.27
C HIS A 76 -7.45 29.45 -21.07
N ARG A 77 -6.32 30.16 -21.13
CA ARG A 77 -6.18 31.38 -21.93
C ARG A 77 -6.43 31.14 -23.41
N GLU A 78 -5.87 30.05 -23.96
CA GLU A 78 -6.01 29.70 -25.38
C GLU A 78 -7.48 29.52 -25.79
N ILE A 79 -8.27 28.77 -25.01
CA ILE A 79 -9.67 28.51 -25.35
C ILE A 79 -10.51 29.78 -25.26
N ASP A 80 -10.18 30.69 -24.35
CA ASP A 80 -10.92 31.94 -24.16
C ASP A 80 -10.61 32.96 -25.26
N GLU A 81 -9.36 33.05 -25.71
CA GLU A 81 -8.95 33.92 -26.81
C GLU A 81 -9.37 33.37 -28.20
N ASN A 82 -9.62 32.06 -28.33
CA ASN A 82 -9.92 31.40 -29.60
C ASN A 82 -11.29 30.67 -29.58
N CYS A 83 -12.34 31.40 -29.22
CA CYS A 83 -13.72 30.87 -29.14
C CYS A 83 -14.24 30.26 -30.45
N THR A 84 -13.76 30.74 -31.61
CA THR A 84 -14.17 30.22 -32.92
C THR A 84 -13.68 28.80 -33.16
N SER A 85 -12.46 28.48 -32.71
CA SER A 85 -11.90 27.12 -32.84
C SER A 85 -12.33 26.23 -31.68
N TYR A 86 -12.47 26.80 -30.48
CA TYR A 86 -12.92 26.12 -29.27
C TYR A 86 -14.39 26.42 -28.99
N THR A 87 -15.27 25.80 -29.78
CA THR A 87 -16.72 25.90 -29.58
C THR A 87 -17.15 25.16 -28.32
N GLU A 88 -18.35 25.46 -27.83
CA GLU A 88 -18.96 24.77 -26.67
C GLU A 88 -19.01 23.25 -26.87
N GLU A 89 -19.43 22.81 -28.05
CA GLU A 89 -19.53 21.39 -28.40
C GLU A 89 -18.16 20.70 -28.33
N LEU A 90 -17.12 21.36 -28.84
CA LEU A 90 -15.76 20.85 -28.77
C LEU A 90 -15.26 20.76 -27.33
N LEU A 91 -15.54 21.76 -26.49
CA LEU A 91 -15.11 21.77 -25.09
C LEU A 91 -15.82 20.67 -24.27
N HIS A 92 -17.11 20.42 -24.51
CA HIS A 92 -17.81 19.27 -23.92
C HIS A 92 -17.24 17.93 -24.40
N TYR A 93 -16.86 17.83 -25.68
CA TYR A 93 -16.18 16.66 -26.21
C TYR A 93 -14.81 16.45 -25.54
N ILE A 94 -14.00 17.50 -25.38
CA ILE A 94 -12.70 17.46 -24.69
C ILE A 94 -12.88 17.00 -23.24
N LYS A 95 -13.85 17.58 -22.51
CA LYS A 95 -14.21 17.18 -21.15
C LYS A 95 -14.48 15.69 -21.06
N THR A 96 -15.47 15.22 -21.83
CA THR A 96 -15.93 13.83 -21.80
C THR A 96 -14.81 12.86 -22.19
N SER A 97 -14.07 13.17 -23.25
CA SER A 97 -12.95 12.35 -23.72
C SER A 97 -11.84 12.25 -22.68
N HIS A 98 -11.52 13.36 -22.00
CA HIS A 98 -10.52 13.37 -20.95
C HIS A 98 -10.95 12.57 -19.73
N GLU A 99 -12.17 12.77 -19.23
CA GLU A 99 -12.67 12.07 -18.04
C GLU A 99 -12.79 10.55 -18.28
N ASN A 100 -13.21 10.15 -19.49
CA ASN A 100 -13.19 8.74 -19.89
C ASN A 100 -11.76 8.17 -19.90
N TRP A 101 -10.80 8.90 -20.48
CA TRP A 101 -9.39 8.49 -20.46
C TRP A 101 -8.84 8.33 -19.04
N VAL A 102 -9.17 9.24 -18.11
CA VAL A 102 -8.77 9.12 -16.70
C VAL A 102 -9.36 7.85 -16.09
N LYS A 103 -10.67 7.65 -16.25
CA LYS A 103 -11.37 6.48 -15.72
C LYS A 103 -10.77 5.18 -16.25
N GLU A 104 -10.61 5.05 -17.56
CA GLU A 104 -10.06 3.85 -18.21
C GLU A 104 -8.62 3.58 -17.76
N THR A 105 -7.80 4.63 -17.60
CA THR A 105 -6.42 4.51 -17.12
C THR A 105 -6.38 3.97 -15.68
N LEU A 106 -7.23 4.51 -14.79
CA LEU A 106 -7.33 4.05 -13.42
C LEU A 106 -7.86 2.63 -13.33
N ASP A 107 -8.95 2.31 -14.03
CA ASP A 107 -9.55 0.96 -14.07
C ASP A 107 -8.53 -0.07 -14.58
N SER A 108 -7.77 0.28 -15.63
CA SER A 108 -6.70 -0.58 -16.16
C SER A 108 -5.58 -0.80 -15.15
N SER A 109 -5.14 0.26 -14.45
CA SER A 109 -4.11 0.16 -13.42
C SER A 109 -4.52 -0.71 -12.22
N MET A 110 -5.81 -0.68 -11.86
CA MET A 110 -6.35 -1.46 -10.74
C MET A 110 -6.69 -2.91 -11.14
N SER A 111 -6.88 -3.18 -12.42
CA SER A 111 -7.11 -4.54 -12.95
C SER A 111 -5.82 -5.38 -13.06
N GLY A 112 -4.65 -4.75 -12.99
CA GLY A 112 -3.37 -5.46 -12.89
C GLY A 112 -3.36 -6.31 -11.62
N LYS A 113 -3.06 -7.62 -11.75
CA LYS A 113 -2.91 -8.54 -10.61
C LYS A 113 -2.04 -7.89 -9.56
N SER A 114 -2.68 -7.40 -8.53
CA SER A 114 -2.01 -6.73 -7.44
C SER A 114 -1.00 -7.69 -6.83
N THR A 115 0.28 -7.43 -7.04
CA THR A 115 1.37 -7.95 -6.22
C THR A 115 1.40 -7.24 -4.86
N THR A 116 0.30 -6.58 -4.43
CA THR A 116 0.16 -6.09 -3.06
C THR A 116 0.40 -7.26 -2.12
N ARG A 117 1.60 -7.27 -1.55
CA ARG A 117 1.95 -8.04 -0.37
C ARG A 117 0.89 -7.72 0.66
N LYS A 118 -0.07 -8.63 0.84
CA LYS A 118 -1.08 -8.47 1.89
C LYS A 118 -0.32 -8.53 3.21
N PRO A 119 -0.50 -7.55 4.11
CA PRO A 119 0.09 -7.64 5.43
C PRO A 119 -0.39 -8.94 6.09
N ARG A 120 0.55 -9.81 6.47
CA ARG A 120 0.27 -11.03 7.24
C ARG A 120 0.60 -10.75 8.69
N PHE A 121 -0.36 -11.03 9.56
CA PHE A 121 -0.16 -11.01 11.01
C PHE A 121 0.32 -12.37 11.45
N ILE A 122 1.49 -12.41 12.10
CA ILE A 122 2.04 -13.65 12.66
C ILE A 122 1.44 -13.89 14.04
N LYS A 123 1.12 -15.17 14.34
CA LYS A 123 0.54 -15.57 15.61
C LYS A 123 1.60 -15.58 16.71
N ARG A 124 1.25 -15.03 17.88
CA ARG A 124 2.03 -15.20 19.12
C ARG A 124 1.96 -16.65 19.58
N ILE A 125 3.12 -17.22 19.87
CA ILE A 125 3.27 -18.58 20.36
C ILE A 125 3.37 -18.57 21.89
N THR A 126 2.64 -19.49 22.53
CA THR A 126 2.49 -19.54 23.99
C THR A 126 2.82 -20.92 24.57
N SER A 127 3.05 -21.93 23.73
CA SER A 127 3.48 -23.26 24.18
C SER A 127 4.40 -23.93 23.16
N GLY A 128 5.25 -24.84 23.63
CA GLY A 128 6.14 -25.61 22.77
C GLY A 128 5.39 -26.54 21.81
N LYS A 129 4.19 -27.00 22.17
CA LYS A 129 3.32 -27.76 21.26
C LYS A 129 2.91 -26.94 20.03
N GLU A 130 2.65 -25.64 20.20
CA GLU A 130 2.35 -24.75 19.08
C GLU A 130 3.57 -24.59 18.16
N LEU A 131 4.79 -24.42 18.71
CA LEU A 131 6.02 -24.38 17.92
C LEU A 131 6.28 -25.70 17.18
N LEU A 132 6.15 -26.85 17.85
CA LEU A 132 6.38 -28.15 17.21
C LEU A 132 5.42 -28.41 16.04
N ASN A 133 4.17 -27.95 16.13
CA ASN A 133 3.23 -28.04 15.02
C ASN A 133 3.66 -27.20 13.82
N ILE A 134 4.37 -26.09 14.05
CA ILE A 134 4.94 -25.25 13.00
C ILE A 134 6.21 -25.88 12.42
N PHE A 135 7.08 -26.46 13.27
CA PHE A 135 8.36 -27.05 12.88
C PHE A 135 8.21 -28.33 12.03
N HIS A 136 7.03 -28.94 12.06
CA HIS A 136 6.72 -30.10 11.25
C HIS A 136 6.83 -29.80 9.74
N HIS A 137 7.73 -30.52 9.06
CA HIS A 137 7.98 -30.43 7.61
C HIS A 137 8.51 -29.07 7.12
N ILE A 138 9.32 -28.37 7.92
CA ILE A 138 9.99 -27.13 7.52
C ILE A 138 11.33 -27.44 6.83
N ALA A 139 11.61 -26.75 5.74
CA ALA A 139 12.88 -26.85 5.01
C ALA A 139 13.83 -25.69 5.30
N PHE A 140 13.29 -24.52 5.68
CA PHE A 140 14.06 -23.30 5.94
C PHE A 140 13.45 -22.49 7.07
N ILE A 141 14.30 -21.81 7.82
CA ILE A 141 13.92 -20.91 8.90
C ILE A 141 14.38 -19.48 8.58
N TYR A 142 13.44 -18.54 8.66
CA TYR A 142 13.70 -17.11 8.71
C TYR A 142 13.66 -16.66 10.17
N ARG A 143 14.66 -15.90 10.59
CA ARG A 143 14.82 -15.43 11.95
C ARG A 143 14.83 -13.90 11.94
N ASP A 144 14.03 -13.32 12.81
CA ASP A 144 14.02 -11.89 13.08
C ASP A 144 13.94 -11.68 14.60
N TYR A 145 14.55 -10.62 15.10
CA TYR A 145 14.59 -10.31 16.52
C TYR A 145 14.85 -8.83 16.75
N ASP A 146 14.38 -8.31 17.88
CA ASP A 146 14.77 -6.96 18.29
C ASP A 146 16.22 -6.92 18.76
N GLU A 147 16.89 -5.80 18.48
CA GLU A 147 18.29 -5.57 18.81
C GLU A 147 18.56 -5.89 20.31
N PRO A 148 19.48 -6.83 20.60
CA PRO A 148 19.89 -7.13 21.96
C PRO A 148 20.59 -5.92 22.60
N ALA A 149 20.42 -5.74 23.91
CA ALA A 149 20.96 -4.64 24.70
C ALA A 149 22.41 -4.88 25.12
N ASP A 150 22.82 -6.14 25.29
CA ASP A 150 24.14 -6.54 25.76
C ASP A 150 24.56 -7.94 25.23
N GLU A 151 25.80 -8.34 25.52
CA GLU A 151 26.40 -9.58 25.06
C GLU A 151 25.73 -10.84 25.68
N GLU A 152 25.17 -10.72 26.88
CA GLU A 152 24.43 -11.82 27.52
C GLU A 152 23.11 -12.07 26.76
N GLU A 153 22.38 -11.00 26.43
CA GLU A 153 21.15 -11.05 25.64
C GLU A 153 21.42 -11.57 24.22
N CYS A 154 22.50 -11.12 23.57
CA CYS A 154 22.97 -11.65 22.28
C CYS A 154 23.17 -13.17 22.32
N THR A 155 23.92 -13.65 23.31
CA THR A 155 24.26 -15.08 23.45
C THR A 155 23.00 -15.90 23.69
N TYR A 156 22.12 -15.44 24.57
CA TYR A 156 20.87 -16.12 24.88
C TYR A 156 19.95 -16.24 23.64
N ILE A 157 19.76 -15.16 22.90
CA ILE A 157 18.93 -15.18 21.67
C ILE A 157 19.53 -16.10 20.61
N ALA A 158 20.86 -16.09 20.45
CA ALA A 158 21.55 -16.97 19.53
C ALA A 158 21.34 -18.45 19.91
N ASP A 159 21.50 -18.80 21.18
CA ASP A 159 21.31 -20.17 21.69
C ASP A 159 19.86 -20.65 21.49
N VAL A 160 18.88 -19.78 21.74
CA VAL A 160 17.46 -20.08 21.50
C VAL A 160 17.21 -20.40 20.03
N PHE A 161 17.70 -19.57 19.10
CA PHE A 161 17.53 -19.81 17.67
C PHE A 161 18.30 -21.03 17.18
N GLN A 162 19.47 -21.32 17.76
CA GLN A 162 20.22 -22.54 17.46
C GLN A 162 19.41 -23.76 17.88
N TYR A 163 18.86 -23.77 19.09
CA TYR A 163 18.02 -24.87 19.57
C TYR A 163 16.75 -25.07 18.72
N PHE A 164 16.10 -24.00 18.26
CA PHE A 164 14.98 -24.12 17.31
C PHE A 164 15.41 -24.75 15.99
N THR A 165 16.58 -24.38 15.48
CA THR A 165 17.15 -24.93 14.24
C THR A 165 17.45 -26.42 14.41
N ASP A 166 18.07 -26.80 15.52
CA ASP A 166 18.41 -28.20 15.82
C ASP A 166 17.15 -29.08 15.87
N ILE A 167 16.07 -28.63 16.51
CA ILE A 167 14.79 -29.36 16.53
C ILE A 167 14.21 -29.51 15.14
N ILE A 168 14.22 -28.44 14.32
CA ILE A 168 13.70 -28.48 12.95
C ILE A 168 14.47 -29.50 12.12
N ASP A 169 15.80 -29.49 12.22
CA ASP A 169 16.69 -30.35 11.43
C ASP A 169 16.53 -31.83 11.79
N ILE A 170 16.29 -32.15 13.07
CA ILE A 170 16.10 -33.54 13.52
C ILE A 170 14.63 -33.95 13.65
N TYR A 171 13.67 -33.10 13.32
CA TYR A 171 12.25 -33.31 13.64
C TYR A 171 11.74 -34.67 13.15
N SER A 172 12.12 -35.08 11.94
CA SER A 172 11.70 -36.36 11.34
C SER A 172 12.25 -37.58 12.06
N ASP A 173 13.33 -37.40 12.82
CA ASP A 173 14.08 -38.46 13.48
C ASP A 173 13.68 -38.62 14.95
N LEU A 174 12.82 -37.72 15.47
CA LEU A 174 12.34 -37.76 16.84
C LEU A 174 11.23 -38.80 17.04
N GLU A 175 11.39 -39.64 18.06
CA GLU A 175 10.31 -40.53 18.51
C GLU A 175 9.22 -39.74 19.24
N VAL A 176 8.03 -40.35 19.38
CA VAL A 176 6.88 -39.72 20.05
C VAL A 176 7.21 -39.28 21.47
N SER A 177 7.98 -40.08 22.22
CA SER A 177 8.42 -39.71 23.56
C SER A 177 9.32 -38.48 23.57
N ASP A 178 10.16 -38.32 22.56
CA ASP A 178 11.08 -37.19 22.48
C ASP A 178 10.35 -35.94 22.02
N LEU A 179 9.44 -36.03 21.05
CA LEU A 179 8.54 -34.92 20.69
C LEU A 179 7.78 -34.36 21.90
N ILE A 180 7.31 -35.23 22.82
CA ILE A 180 6.65 -34.79 24.05
C ILE A 180 7.62 -34.02 24.97
N LYS A 181 8.85 -34.53 25.14
CA LYS A 181 9.88 -33.86 25.96
C LYS A 181 10.33 -32.54 25.35
N GLU A 182 10.61 -32.50 24.04
CA GLU A 182 10.97 -31.30 23.31
C GLU A 182 9.84 -30.26 23.39
N GLY A 183 8.58 -30.69 23.31
CA GLY A 183 7.43 -29.81 23.50
C GLY A 183 7.37 -29.18 24.90
N GLN A 184 7.74 -29.94 25.93
CA GLN A 184 7.86 -29.41 27.29
C GLN A 184 9.05 -28.44 27.42
N ASN A 185 10.20 -28.78 26.84
CA ASN A 185 11.38 -27.92 26.89
C ASN A 185 11.19 -26.60 26.14
N LEU A 186 10.60 -26.65 24.94
CA LEU A 186 10.20 -25.46 24.19
C LEU A 186 9.22 -24.59 24.97
N THR A 187 8.28 -25.20 25.72
CA THR A 187 7.38 -24.44 26.59
C THR A 187 8.16 -23.70 27.70
N ARG A 188 9.16 -24.35 28.28
CA ARG A 188 10.05 -23.72 29.26
C ARG A 188 10.80 -22.54 28.64
N ILE A 189 11.42 -22.72 27.46
CA ILE A 189 12.15 -21.65 26.74
C ILE A 189 11.23 -20.47 26.42
N ILE A 190 10.00 -20.72 25.95
CA ILE A 190 9.01 -19.64 25.68
C ILE A 190 8.71 -18.84 26.95
N ASN A 191 8.61 -19.50 28.10
CA ASN A 191 8.36 -18.84 29.38
C ASN A 191 9.59 -18.05 29.86
N GLU A 192 10.80 -18.59 29.70
CA GLU A 192 12.05 -17.89 30.04
C GLU A 192 12.25 -16.65 29.15
N LEU A 193 11.99 -16.74 27.84
CA LEU A 193 11.95 -15.60 26.93
C LEU A 193 10.96 -14.54 27.40
N LYS A 194 9.77 -14.97 27.85
CA LYS A 194 8.77 -14.07 28.42
C LYS A 194 9.25 -13.38 29.69
N GLU A 195 9.91 -14.07 30.58
CA GLU A 195 10.49 -13.49 31.80
C GLU A 195 11.61 -12.49 31.47
N LYS A 196 12.40 -12.75 30.43
CA LYS A 196 13.41 -11.85 29.88
C LYS A 196 12.83 -10.74 28.98
N GLY A 197 11.51 -10.56 28.94
CA GLY A 197 10.89 -9.43 28.25
C GLY A 197 10.67 -9.63 26.76
N TYR A 198 10.65 -10.87 26.25
CA TYR A 198 10.37 -11.19 24.85
C TYR A 198 9.04 -11.94 24.66
N TYR A 199 8.46 -11.81 23.48
CA TYR A 199 7.41 -12.66 22.96
C TYR A 199 7.89 -13.38 21.70
N VAL A 200 7.47 -14.64 21.57
CA VAL A 200 7.73 -15.48 20.40
C VAL A 200 6.56 -15.38 19.44
N TYR A 201 6.83 -15.08 18.18
CA TYR A 201 5.88 -15.14 17.08
C TYR A 201 6.39 -16.12 16.05
N ALA A 202 5.53 -17.00 15.54
CA ALA A 202 5.93 -17.91 14.47
C ALA A 202 4.78 -18.26 13.54
N GLU A 203 5.11 -18.51 12.28
CA GLU A 203 4.21 -19.11 11.30
C GLU A 203 4.96 -19.98 10.29
N SER A 204 4.27 -20.94 9.69
CA SER A 204 4.75 -21.63 8.50
C SER A 204 4.07 -21.08 7.25
N HIS A 205 4.82 -21.03 6.15
CA HIS A 205 4.34 -20.58 4.85
C HIS A 205 5.00 -21.35 3.71
N LYS A 206 4.40 -21.28 2.52
CA LYS A 206 4.96 -21.86 1.31
C LYS A 206 5.96 -20.88 0.70
N GLU A 207 7.18 -21.34 0.49
CA GLU A 207 8.26 -20.60 -0.18
C GLU A 207 8.47 -21.22 -1.56
N LYS A 208 8.60 -20.38 -2.60
CA LYS A 208 8.93 -20.85 -3.96
C LYS A 208 10.40 -20.60 -4.22
N LEU A 209 11.19 -21.66 -4.26
CA LEU A 209 12.59 -21.58 -4.66
C LEU A 209 12.68 -21.45 -6.18
N THR A 210 13.29 -20.36 -6.65
CA THR A 210 13.48 -20.08 -8.08
C THR A 210 14.74 -20.76 -8.60
N GLY A 211 14.62 -21.45 -9.73
CA GLY A 211 15.72 -22.15 -10.39
C GLY A 211 15.24 -22.85 -11.66
N LYS A 212 16.10 -23.67 -12.28
CA LYS A 212 15.76 -24.43 -13.51
C LYS A 212 14.53 -25.32 -13.34
N ASN A 213 14.33 -25.87 -12.15
CA ASN A 213 13.15 -26.61 -11.72
C ASN A 213 12.61 -25.97 -10.43
N PRO A 214 11.56 -25.14 -10.47
CA PRO A 214 11.02 -24.50 -9.27
C PRO A 214 10.45 -25.53 -8.30
N ILE A 215 10.77 -25.38 -7.02
CA ILE A 215 10.26 -26.24 -5.95
C ILE A 215 9.47 -25.37 -4.96
N ILE A 216 8.36 -25.90 -4.45
CA ILE A 216 7.62 -25.28 -3.36
C ILE A 216 7.91 -26.08 -2.08
N CYS A 217 8.49 -25.42 -1.08
CA CYS A 217 8.77 -25.99 0.22
C CYS A 217 8.02 -25.24 1.32
N ASN A 218 7.93 -25.81 2.53
CA ASN A 218 7.50 -25.05 3.69
C ASN A 218 8.71 -24.33 4.29
N ALA A 219 8.55 -23.06 4.60
CA ALA A 219 9.47 -22.31 5.43
C ALA A 219 8.74 -21.90 6.72
N CYS A 220 9.52 -21.58 7.76
CA CYS A 220 9.04 -21.04 9.01
C CYS A 220 9.65 -19.65 9.21
N THR A 221 8.84 -18.69 9.60
CA THR A 221 9.32 -17.41 10.12
C THR A 221 9.17 -17.43 11.63
N ILE A 222 10.25 -17.18 12.37
CA ILE A 222 10.25 -17.03 13.83
C ILE A 222 10.77 -15.64 14.18
N ILE A 223 10.02 -14.94 15.03
CA ILE A 223 10.35 -13.58 15.47
C ILE A 223 10.36 -13.50 17.00
N LEU A 224 11.44 -12.98 17.58
CA LEU A 224 11.52 -12.64 19.00
C LEU A 224 11.39 -11.12 19.17
N LYS A 225 10.31 -10.65 19.80
CA LYS A 225 10.04 -9.20 20.00
C LYS A 225 10.00 -8.80 21.47
N LYS A 226 10.57 -7.66 21.83
CA LYS A 226 10.50 -7.09 23.17
C LYS A 226 9.05 -6.69 23.51
N GLN A 227 8.66 -6.84 24.78
CA GLN A 227 7.28 -6.69 25.24
C GLN A 227 6.77 -5.25 25.24
N ASP A 228 7.67 -4.28 25.21
CA ASP A 228 7.40 -2.84 25.16
C ASP A 228 7.04 -2.34 23.75
N CYS A 229 7.23 -3.17 22.71
CA CYS A 229 6.81 -2.83 21.36
C CYS A 229 5.29 -3.01 21.18
N GLU A 230 4.54 -1.93 21.41
CA GLU A 230 3.11 -1.83 21.07
C GLU A 230 2.93 -1.80 19.53
N GLY A 231 2.55 -2.92 18.92
CA GLY A 231 2.22 -2.93 17.50
C GLY A 231 1.88 -4.31 16.92
N LEU A 232 0.97 -4.35 15.96
CA LEU A 232 0.76 -5.51 15.09
C LEU A 232 1.94 -5.63 14.12
N TYR A 233 2.61 -6.78 14.08
CA TYR A 233 3.74 -7.00 13.19
C TYR A 233 3.25 -7.49 11.82
N CYS A 234 3.64 -6.75 10.78
CA CYS A 234 3.42 -7.10 9.39
C CYS A 234 4.73 -7.61 8.81
N VAL A 235 4.74 -8.85 8.35
CA VAL A 235 5.86 -9.39 7.56
C VAL A 235 5.53 -9.26 6.08
N TYR A 236 6.49 -8.76 5.31
CA TYR A 236 6.41 -8.63 3.86
C TYR A 236 7.23 -9.75 3.22
N ASN A 237 6.57 -10.70 2.54
CA ASN A 237 7.24 -11.67 1.67
C ASN A 237 7.57 -11.06 0.31
#